data_AF-A0A0C9VJP2-F1
#
_entry.id   AF-A0A0C9VJP2-F1
#
_cell.length_a   1.000
_cell.length_b   1.000
_cell.length_c   1.000
_cell.angle_alpha   90.00
_cell.angle_beta   90.00
_cell.angle_gamma   90.00
#
_symmetry.space_group_name_H-M   'P 1'
#
loop_
_entity.id
_entity.type
_entity.pdbx_description
1 polymer ?
#
loop_
_entity_poly.entity_id
_entity_poly.type
_entity_poly.pdbx_seq_one_letter_code
_entity_poly.pdbx_strand_id
1 'polypeptide(L)'
;MAVPPLNPAVARKQQQPKPIPTRFRPPSSVLSETIGAGPKRTYLDIQSAPPNVAYPPRPVPGSAVDLDIIMDNCDFSTNKYVRDCLEVLRVGAGLDNENRMRRGNTDDWKYIYMEEDRKFDSSPPIAAPQQKAPYNLRQTDPNEGLVFRKGEPLEEHIVFGPPRTYRPYAELQEPCDPDYPRIFHMFWTGPFTDKPYVALMSFLFTQNLGLHIPPGSPGPDVCRPQFWLWINPGPAAMAHNPSAVHDMYEILSNNPWSSPFLHPRFKDVIQFKIWNTTEQLDSISEIKDSWRTANLFNSGGHVISVPTKKKAPKTTSIEEVLVVVNGTGTAPEEASATGHEMSENDMFQRTGSTSQDTYDRLSVILSDLARFVLCHRFGGTYLDADTILLRDWEELWGWKGAFAYRWSRLEKYNTAVLRLNKNSALGSFLFKTALRNGLDFHPMTISQYTKDAHLEGLLLRLPDALFDSAWLNTEDYQRDRPPFPFFTEFAHFFETPAQHSAAPQALGIEGFFRGAFSYHFHNFWWKPFDPIRNWPDLGQRFIKGETVARKRLFEQKLNSTRSTASTTPGMPGQPQPVLQELPITEEDYMSEDAIEEDKRDLDWATVLKRTFEAYIRGERPNLYGEWITW
;
A
#
# COMPACT_ATOMS: atom_id res chain seq x y z
N MET A 1 -35.78 16.46 10.63
CA MET A 1 -34.82 15.78 9.77
C MET A 1 -34.29 16.79 8.77
N ALA A 2 -32.98 17.05 8.78
CA ALA A 2 -32.35 17.86 7.74
C ALA A 2 -32.41 17.11 6.40
N VAL A 3 -32.44 17.86 5.29
CA VAL A 3 -32.43 17.28 3.96
C VAL A 3 -31.01 16.78 3.64
N PRO A 4 -30.83 15.54 3.16
CA PRO A 4 -29.51 15.03 2.76
C PRO A 4 -28.82 15.95 1.74
N PRO A 5 -27.49 16.17 1.83
CA PRO A 5 -26.77 17.01 0.89
C PRO A 5 -26.71 16.36 -0.51
N LEU A 6 -26.60 17.21 -1.53
CA LEU A 6 -26.36 16.78 -2.91
C LEU A 6 -24.91 16.28 -3.05
N ASN A 7 -24.73 15.12 -3.69
CA ASN A 7 -23.43 14.51 -3.96
C ASN A 7 -23.15 14.50 -5.48
N PRO A 8 -22.26 15.38 -5.97
CA PRO A 8 -21.97 15.48 -7.39
C PRO A 8 -21.12 14.32 -7.95
N ALA A 9 -20.59 13.44 -7.09
CA ALA A 9 -19.85 12.24 -7.50
C ALA A 9 -20.74 11.00 -7.70
N VAL A 10 -22.01 11.08 -7.28
CA VAL A 10 -23.00 10.01 -7.45
C VAL A 10 -23.98 10.41 -8.54
N ALA A 11 -24.21 9.52 -9.51
CA ALA A 11 -25.13 9.76 -10.61
C ALA A 11 -26.54 10.07 -10.11
N ARG A 12 -27.27 10.90 -10.86
CA ARG A 12 -28.69 11.16 -10.59
C ARG A 12 -29.51 9.88 -10.80
N LYS A 13 -30.20 9.41 -9.77
CA LYS A 13 -31.20 8.35 -9.95
C LYS A 13 -32.46 8.97 -10.58
N GLN A 14 -32.93 8.42 -11.70
CA GLN A 14 -34.17 8.87 -12.37
C GLN A 14 -35.43 8.63 -11.51
N GLN A 15 -35.36 7.70 -10.56
CA GLN A 15 -36.40 7.47 -9.55
C GLN A 15 -35.77 7.61 -8.17
N GLN A 16 -36.33 8.46 -7.31
CA GLN A 16 -35.96 8.44 -5.90
C GLN A 16 -36.26 7.04 -5.34
N PRO A 17 -35.34 6.41 -4.58
CA PRO A 17 -35.67 5.17 -3.89
C PRO A 17 -36.92 5.42 -3.04
N LYS A 18 -37.90 4.49 -3.09
CA LYS A 18 -39.06 4.55 -2.19
C LYS A 18 -38.50 4.67 -0.77
N PRO A 19 -38.87 5.69 0.01
CA PRO A 19 -38.30 5.89 1.33
C PRO A 19 -38.50 4.61 2.14
N ILE A 20 -37.42 4.09 2.73
CA ILE A 20 -37.50 2.98 3.66
C ILE A 20 -38.50 3.38 4.74
N PRO A 21 -39.58 2.59 4.97
CA PRO A 21 -40.57 2.88 5.99
C PRO A 21 -39.85 3.12 7.32
N THR A 22 -40.27 4.14 8.07
CA THR A 22 -39.62 4.59 9.32
C THR A 22 -39.33 3.47 10.32
N ARG A 23 -40.11 2.38 10.31
CA ARG A 23 -39.91 1.17 11.14
C ARG A 23 -38.69 0.30 10.78
N PHE A 24 -38.11 0.48 9.59
CA PHE A 24 -36.95 -0.26 9.09
C PHE A 24 -35.70 0.60 9.00
N ARG A 25 -35.76 1.87 9.45
CA ARG A 25 -34.58 2.72 9.53
C ARG A 25 -33.82 2.35 10.80
N PRO A 26 -32.49 2.15 10.74
CA PRO A 26 -31.68 2.05 11.94
C PRO A 26 -31.89 3.32 12.79
N PRO A 27 -31.86 3.23 14.12
CA PRO A 27 -32.24 4.31 15.03
C PRO A 27 -31.21 5.46 15.12
N SER A 28 -30.38 5.68 14.10
CA SER A 28 -29.39 6.77 14.13
C SER A 28 -30.05 8.12 13.80
N SER A 29 -29.96 9.06 14.73
CA SER A 29 -30.29 10.48 14.58
C SER A 29 -29.41 11.21 13.56
N VAL A 30 -28.27 10.61 13.18
CA VAL A 30 -27.26 11.17 12.28
C VAL A 30 -27.60 10.88 10.82
N LEU A 31 -27.68 11.93 10.00
CA LEU A 31 -27.85 11.82 8.54
C LEU A 31 -26.49 11.52 7.89
N SER A 32 -26.30 10.28 7.42
CA SER A 32 -25.12 9.85 6.64
C SER A 32 -25.39 9.72 5.13
N GLU A 33 -26.65 9.88 4.71
CA GLU A 33 -27.06 9.70 3.31
C GLU A 33 -26.80 10.95 2.47
N THR A 34 -26.64 10.76 1.16
CA THR A 34 -26.52 11.85 0.18
C THR A 34 -27.42 11.61 -1.02
N ILE A 35 -27.81 12.67 -1.72
CA ILE A 35 -28.63 12.59 -2.94
C ILE A 35 -27.72 12.78 -4.15
N GLY A 36 -27.64 11.78 -5.04
CA GLY A 36 -26.83 11.87 -6.26
C GLY A 36 -27.25 13.03 -7.17
N ALA A 37 -26.28 13.86 -7.54
CA ALA A 37 -26.43 15.04 -8.38
C ALA A 37 -25.46 15.09 -9.57
N GLY A 38 -24.59 14.07 -9.67
CA GLY A 38 -23.54 13.92 -10.66
C GLY A 38 -24.01 13.53 -12.07
N PRO A 39 -23.08 13.45 -13.03
CA PRO A 39 -23.39 13.08 -14.41
C PRO A 39 -23.92 11.65 -14.51
N LYS A 40 -24.52 11.34 -15.65
CA LYS A 40 -24.90 9.97 -16.00
C LYS A 40 -23.64 9.10 -16.19
N ARG A 41 -23.73 7.86 -15.71
CA ARG A 41 -22.68 6.84 -15.85
C ARG A 41 -23.05 5.87 -16.97
N THR A 42 -22.07 5.54 -17.81
CA THR A 42 -22.17 4.47 -18.81
C THR A 42 -21.18 3.38 -18.44
N TYR A 43 -21.70 2.20 -18.10
CA TYR A 43 -20.87 1.04 -17.74
C TYR A 43 -20.30 0.37 -18.99
N LEU A 44 -19.01 0.07 -18.94
CA LEU A 44 -18.25 -0.42 -20.08
C LEU A 44 -18.32 -1.95 -20.16
N ASP A 45 -18.34 -2.47 -21.39
CA ASP A 45 -18.11 -3.89 -21.66
C ASP A 45 -16.68 -4.07 -22.15
N ILE A 46 -15.77 -4.35 -21.22
CA ILE A 46 -14.34 -4.44 -21.49
C ILE A 46 -13.98 -5.88 -21.83
N GLN A 47 -13.58 -6.09 -23.09
CA GLN A 47 -13.23 -7.41 -23.64
C GLN A 47 -12.09 -7.26 -24.65
N SER A 48 -11.23 -8.28 -24.73
CA SER A 48 -10.27 -8.39 -25.83
C SER A 48 -11.03 -8.85 -27.08
N ALA A 49 -10.65 -8.35 -28.25
CA ALA A 49 -11.29 -8.76 -29.51
C ALA A 49 -10.28 -9.48 -30.41
N PRO A 50 -10.63 -10.64 -31.02
CA PRO A 50 -9.77 -11.29 -31.99
C PRO A 50 -9.37 -10.33 -33.14
N PRO A 51 -8.10 -10.32 -33.58
CA PRO A 51 -7.03 -11.25 -33.21
C PRO A 51 -6.23 -10.86 -31.94
N ASN A 52 -6.52 -9.73 -31.31
CA ASN A 52 -5.73 -9.14 -30.22
C ASN A 52 -6.16 -9.68 -28.84
N VAL A 53 -5.93 -10.97 -28.61
CA VAL A 53 -6.32 -11.70 -27.37
C VAL A 53 -5.12 -12.27 -26.61
N ALA A 54 -3.90 -11.89 -26.98
CA ALA A 54 -2.70 -12.34 -26.27
C ALA A 54 -2.54 -11.64 -24.90
N TYR A 55 -3.05 -10.41 -24.79
CA TYR A 55 -2.94 -9.56 -23.61
C TYR A 55 -4.30 -8.93 -23.29
N PRO A 56 -4.55 -8.56 -22.02
CA PRO A 56 -5.74 -7.81 -21.66
C PRO A 56 -5.71 -6.41 -22.29
N PRO A 57 -6.88 -5.79 -22.54
CA PRO A 57 -6.91 -4.41 -22.96
C PRO A 57 -6.43 -3.51 -21.81
N ARG A 58 -5.75 -2.41 -22.14
CA ARG A 58 -5.53 -1.31 -21.20
C ARG A 58 -6.88 -0.82 -20.66
N PRO A 59 -6.98 -0.48 -19.36
CA PRO A 59 -8.12 0.28 -18.89
C PRO A 59 -8.34 1.57 -19.68
N VAL A 60 -9.61 1.95 -19.80
CA VAL A 60 -9.99 3.12 -20.58
C VAL A 60 -9.61 4.40 -19.81
N PRO A 61 -8.82 5.31 -20.39
CA PRO A 61 -8.48 6.58 -19.76
C PRO A 61 -9.72 7.38 -19.35
N GLY A 62 -9.75 7.83 -18.10
CA GLY A 62 -10.87 8.58 -17.53
C GLY A 62 -12.00 7.72 -16.97
N SER A 63 -11.90 6.40 -17.08
CA SER A 63 -12.87 5.50 -16.46
C SER A 63 -12.74 5.50 -14.93
N ALA A 64 -13.80 5.09 -14.26
CA ALA A 64 -13.86 5.00 -12.82
C ALA A 64 -14.47 3.67 -12.37
N VAL A 65 -13.99 3.17 -11.25
CA VAL A 65 -14.53 2.01 -10.55
C VAL A 65 -15.79 2.40 -9.77
N ASP A 66 -16.85 1.62 -9.91
CA ASP A 66 -18.03 1.67 -9.06
C ASP A 66 -17.82 0.76 -7.84
N LEU A 67 -17.39 1.38 -6.74
CA LEU A 67 -17.09 0.66 -5.51
C LEU A 67 -18.37 0.08 -4.87
N ASP A 68 -19.56 0.60 -5.16
CA ASP A 68 -20.80 0.03 -4.62
C ASP A 68 -21.04 -1.36 -5.23
N ILE A 69 -20.88 -1.50 -6.55
CA ILE A 69 -20.99 -2.80 -7.25
C ILE A 69 -19.92 -3.79 -6.78
N ILE A 70 -18.70 -3.30 -6.53
CA ILE A 70 -17.65 -4.14 -5.93
C ILE A 70 -18.09 -4.60 -4.54
N MET A 71 -18.53 -3.70 -3.67
CA MET A 71 -18.93 -4.05 -2.30
C MET A 71 -20.10 -5.04 -2.26
N ASP A 72 -21.08 -4.93 -3.17
CA ASP A 72 -22.20 -5.89 -3.30
C ASP A 72 -21.72 -7.33 -3.58
N ASN A 73 -20.55 -7.48 -4.20
CA ASN A 73 -19.94 -8.77 -4.56
C ASN A 73 -18.78 -9.17 -3.64
N CYS A 74 -18.19 -8.24 -2.90
CA CYS A 74 -16.92 -8.41 -2.20
C CYS A 74 -16.98 -8.11 -0.70
N ASP A 75 -18.14 -7.76 -0.12
CA ASP A 75 -18.24 -7.56 1.32
C ASP A 75 -18.30 -8.90 2.08
N PHE A 76 -17.15 -9.29 2.63
CA PHE A 76 -16.98 -10.55 3.36
C PHE A 76 -17.73 -10.60 4.70
N SER A 77 -18.25 -9.48 5.20
CA SER A 77 -19.17 -9.49 6.35
C SER A 77 -20.53 -10.10 6.01
N THR A 78 -20.84 -10.23 4.72
CA THR A 78 -22.10 -10.77 4.18
C THR A 78 -21.95 -12.16 3.55
N ASN A 79 -20.97 -12.96 4.01
CA ASN A 79 -20.66 -14.30 3.51
C ASN A 79 -20.26 -14.37 2.02
N LYS A 80 -19.67 -13.30 1.48
CA LYS A 80 -19.03 -13.31 0.15
C LYS A 80 -17.63 -13.92 0.23
N TYR A 81 -17.15 -14.50 -0.88
CA TYR A 81 -15.81 -15.10 -0.96
C TYR A 81 -14.84 -14.22 -1.74
N VAL A 82 -13.58 -14.15 -1.29
CA VAL A 82 -12.49 -13.45 -2.01
C VAL A 82 -12.33 -14.02 -3.41
N ARG A 83 -12.40 -15.35 -3.56
CA ARG A 83 -12.34 -16.02 -4.87
C ARG A 83 -13.38 -15.50 -5.85
N ASP A 84 -14.61 -15.28 -5.37
CA ASP A 84 -15.73 -14.87 -6.22
C ASP A 84 -15.65 -13.38 -6.54
N CYS A 85 -15.20 -12.57 -5.57
CA CYS A 85 -14.86 -11.17 -5.80
C CYS A 85 -13.77 -11.02 -6.89
N LEU A 86 -12.69 -11.81 -6.83
CA LEU A 86 -11.64 -11.80 -7.85
C LEU A 86 -12.16 -12.19 -9.22
N GLU A 87 -13.13 -13.12 -9.31
CA GLU A 87 -13.79 -13.44 -10.57
C GLU A 87 -14.54 -12.22 -11.14
N VAL A 88 -15.30 -11.50 -10.32
CA VAL A 88 -15.98 -10.25 -10.72
C VAL A 88 -14.97 -9.20 -11.19
N LEU A 89 -13.90 -8.98 -10.43
CA LEU A 89 -12.85 -8.00 -10.75
C LEU A 89 -12.08 -8.32 -12.03
N ARG A 90 -11.83 -9.61 -12.27
CA ARG A 90 -11.14 -10.10 -13.46
C ARG A 90 -12.04 -10.02 -14.70
N VAL A 91 -13.27 -10.51 -14.59
CA VAL A 91 -14.23 -10.52 -15.70
C VAL A 91 -14.66 -9.10 -16.05
N GLY A 92 -15.09 -8.30 -15.08
CA GLY A 92 -15.58 -6.93 -15.31
C GLY A 92 -14.53 -5.99 -15.93
N ALA A 93 -13.25 -6.29 -15.77
CA ALA A 93 -12.15 -5.52 -16.34
C ALA A 93 -11.52 -6.13 -17.60
N GLY A 94 -12.10 -7.19 -18.17
CA GLY A 94 -11.59 -7.78 -19.41
C GLY A 94 -10.25 -8.50 -19.26
N LEU A 95 -9.88 -8.90 -18.04
CA LEU A 95 -8.56 -9.47 -17.75
C LEU A 95 -8.42 -10.97 -18.12
N ASP A 96 -9.38 -11.51 -18.86
CA ASP A 96 -9.43 -12.93 -19.26
C ASP A 96 -8.96 -13.19 -20.67
N ASN A 97 -8.76 -12.13 -21.47
CA ASN A 97 -8.27 -12.22 -22.84
C ASN A 97 -9.11 -13.22 -23.67
N GLU A 98 -10.44 -13.17 -23.56
CA GLU A 98 -11.38 -14.13 -24.18
C GLU A 98 -11.27 -15.60 -23.74
N ASN A 99 -10.40 -15.97 -22.80
CA ASN A 99 -10.35 -17.32 -22.21
C ASN A 99 -11.51 -17.60 -21.23
N ARG A 100 -12.63 -16.91 -21.41
CA ARG A 100 -13.84 -17.07 -20.60
C ARG A 100 -14.56 -18.34 -21.02
N MET A 101 -14.86 -19.18 -20.04
CA MET A 101 -15.87 -20.22 -20.23
C MET A 101 -17.25 -19.56 -20.33
N ARG A 102 -18.04 -19.93 -21.33
CA ARG A 102 -19.39 -19.37 -21.53
C ARG A 102 -20.23 -19.55 -20.27
N ARG A 103 -20.57 -18.44 -19.62
CA ARG A 103 -21.45 -18.38 -18.44
C ARG A 103 -22.77 -17.68 -18.79
N GLY A 104 -23.66 -17.57 -17.80
CA GLY A 104 -24.91 -16.80 -17.92
C GLY A 104 -24.66 -15.30 -18.07
N ASN A 105 -25.71 -14.48 -17.89
CA ASN A 105 -25.55 -13.03 -17.95
C ASN A 105 -24.61 -12.52 -16.84
N THR A 106 -23.60 -11.74 -17.20
CA THR A 106 -22.63 -11.09 -16.29
C THR A 106 -22.75 -9.56 -16.32
N ASP A 107 -23.86 -9.01 -16.81
CA ASP A 107 -24.07 -7.55 -16.87
C ASP A 107 -23.97 -6.89 -15.49
N ASP A 108 -24.42 -7.57 -14.43
CA ASP A 108 -24.34 -7.08 -13.04
C ASP A 108 -22.89 -7.02 -12.50
N TRP A 109 -21.91 -7.55 -13.25
CA TRP A 109 -20.49 -7.49 -12.91
C TRP A 109 -19.76 -6.32 -13.60
N LYS A 110 -20.47 -5.53 -14.43
CA LYS A 110 -19.90 -4.34 -15.07
C LYS A 110 -19.79 -3.23 -14.02
N TYR A 111 -18.61 -3.12 -13.42
CA TYR A 111 -18.33 -2.14 -12.36
C TYR A 111 -17.48 -0.95 -12.84
N ILE A 112 -16.98 -0.96 -14.08
CA ILE A 112 -16.18 0.14 -14.63
C ILE A 112 -17.08 1.02 -15.48
N TYR A 113 -17.07 2.33 -15.23
CA TYR A 113 -17.93 3.28 -15.93
C TYR A 113 -17.16 4.50 -16.45
N MET A 114 -17.73 5.16 -17.46
CA MET A 114 -17.38 6.50 -17.90
C MET A 114 -18.50 7.46 -17.55
N GLU A 115 -18.15 8.70 -17.23
CA GLU A 115 -19.11 9.77 -17.01
C GLU A 115 -19.37 10.56 -18.29
N GLU A 116 -20.63 10.83 -18.57
CA GLU A 116 -21.03 11.68 -19.69
C GLU A 116 -20.72 13.16 -19.39
N ASP A 117 -20.34 13.93 -20.42
CA ASP A 117 -20.19 15.39 -20.30
C ASP A 117 -21.56 16.00 -19.96
N ARG A 118 -21.59 16.80 -18.88
CA ARG A 118 -22.80 17.45 -18.37
C ARG A 118 -23.51 18.33 -19.40
N LYS A 119 -22.80 18.83 -20.42
CA LYS A 119 -23.41 19.60 -21.52
C LYS A 119 -24.37 18.79 -22.37
N PHE A 120 -24.17 17.47 -22.42
CA PHE A 120 -25.01 16.54 -23.17
C PHE A 120 -25.96 15.76 -22.26
N ASP A 121 -25.93 16.02 -20.95
CA ASP A 121 -26.87 15.44 -19.99
C ASP A 121 -28.26 16.07 -20.17
N SER A 122 -29.14 15.34 -20.86
CA SER A 122 -30.54 15.72 -21.08
C SER A 122 -31.43 15.59 -19.83
N SER A 123 -30.87 15.22 -18.67
CA SER A 123 -31.62 15.04 -17.43
C SER A 123 -32.16 16.39 -16.90
N PRO A 124 -33.43 16.47 -16.45
CA PRO A 124 -33.97 17.68 -15.88
C PRO A 124 -33.16 18.12 -14.63
N PRO A 125 -32.99 19.43 -14.38
CA PRO A 125 -32.31 19.90 -13.20
C PRO A 125 -32.99 19.36 -11.94
N ILE A 126 -32.22 18.78 -11.03
CA ILE A 126 -32.74 18.46 -9.69
C ILE A 126 -33.13 19.79 -9.07
N ALA A 127 -34.43 20.00 -8.84
CA ALA A 127 -34.88 21.12 -8.03
C ALA A 127 -34.14 21.03 -6.69
N ALA A 128 -33.38 22.08 -6.34
CA ALA A 128 -32.81 22.18 -5.00
C ALA A 128 -33.92 21.82 -4.02
N PRO A 129 -33.70 20.87 -3.10
CA PRO A 129 -34.76 20.38 -2.25
C PRO A 129 -35.47 21.58 -1.62
N GLN A 130 -36.75 21.78 -1.97
CA GLN A 130 -37.53 22.87 -1.42
C GLN A 130 -37.49 22.67 0.10
N GLN A 131 -36.88 23.63 0.81
CA GLN A 131 -37.05 23.75 2.25
C GLN A 131 -38.54 24.02 2.50
N LYS A 132 -39.37 22.97 2.53
CA LYS A 132 -40.70 23.10 3.11
C LYS A 132 -40.46 23.44 4.58
N ALA A 133 -40.82 24.66 4.96
CA ALA A 133 -40.78 25.12 6.33
C ALA A 133 -41.40 24.02 7.21
N PRO A 134 -40.64 23.45 8.16
CA PRO A 134 -41.13 22.27 8.85
C PRO A 134 -42.21 22.68 9.85
N TYR A 135 -43.41 22.13 9.67
CA TYR A 135 -44.36 21.99 10.77
C TYR A 135 -43.68 21.19 11.89
N ASN A 136 -43.39 21.85 13.01
CA ASN A 136 -42.99 21.26 14.30
C ASN A 136 -41.94 20.13 14.24
N LEU A 137 -40.77 20.38 13.65
CA LEU A 137 -39.60 19.55 13.92
C LEU A 137 -38.94 20.07 15.19
N ARG A 138 -38.85 19.22 16.23
CA ARG A 138 -37.83 19.40 17.29
C ARG A 138 -36.49 19.65 16.59
N GLN A 139 -35.80 20.73 16.94
CA GLN A 139 -34.39 20.92 16.57
C GLN A 139 -33.64 19.69 17.09
N THR A 140 -33.34 18.74 16.20
CA THR A 140 -32.43 17.63 16.50
C THR A 140 -31.06 18.26 16.71
N ASP A 141 -30.48 18.03 17.88
CA ASP A 141 -29.13 18.46 18.21
C ASP A 141 -28.18 17.83 17.17
N PRO A 142 -27.38 18.62 16.42
CA PRO A 142 -26.43 18.07 15.46
C PRO A 142 -25.38 17.16 16.11
N ASN A 143 -25.22 17.22 17.44
CA ASN A 143 -24.34 16.37 18.22
C ASN A 143 -25.07 15.16 18.84
N GLU A 144 -26.35 14.94 18.52
CA GLU A 144 -27.13 13.82 19.06
C GLU A 144 -26.49 12.48 18.66
N GLY A 145 -25.99 11.73 19.66
CA GLY A 145 -25.29 10.45 19.48
C GLY A 145 -23.77 10.54 19.73
N LEU A 146 -23.19 11.74 19.80
CA LEU A 146 -21.79 11.93 20.15
C LEU A 146 -21.58 11.87 21.67
N VAL A 147 -20.50 11.20 22.09
CA VAL A 147 -20.10 11.11 23.50
C VAL A 147 -18.90 12.02 23.72
N PHE A 148 -19.05 13.03 24.58
CA PHE A 148 -17.98 13.96 24.92
C PHE A 148 -17.25 13.54 26.20
N ARG A 149 -15.93 13.79 26.24
CA ARG A 149 -15.13 13.59 27.46
C ARG A 149 -15.60 14.56 28.54
N LYS A 150 -15.89 14.02 29.73
CA LYS A 150 -16.43 14.79 30.85
C LYS A 150 -15.35 15.73 31.40
N GLY A 151 -15.64 17.03 31.44
CA GLY A 151 -14.78 18.04 32.06
C GLY A 151 -13.67 18.59 31.15
N GLU A 152 -13.59 18.17 29.89
CA GLU A 152 -12.71 18.79 28.90
C GLU A 152 -13.47 19.87 28.09
N PRO A 153 -12.86 21.03 27.82
CA PRO A 153 -13.47 22.04 26.97
C PRO A 153 -13.56 21.55 25.52
N LEU A 154 -14.66 21.88 24.84
CA LEU A 154 -14.81 21.62 23.40
C LEU A 154 -13.81 22.46 22.62
N GLU A 155 -13.24 21.87 21.57
CA GLU A 155 -12.36 22.60 20.66
C GLU A 155 -13.14 23.63 19.85
N GLU A 156 -12.43 24.67 19.40
CA GLU A 156 -12.98 25.62 18.44
C GLU A 156 -13.33 24.93 17.13
N HIS A 157 -14.48 25.32 16.57
CA HIS A 157 -14.98 24.78 15.33
C HIS A 157 -14.00 25.03 14.18
N ILE A 158 -13.68 23.98 13.42
CA ILE A 158 -12.80 24.09 12.25
C ILE A 158 -13.56 24.77 11.11
N VAL A 159 -13.02 25.88 10.61
CA VAL A 159 -13.58 26.51 9.42
C VAL A 159 -12.92 25.88 8.19
N PHE A 160 -13.71 25.13 7.43
CA PHE A 160 -13.27 24.57 6.15
C PHE A 160 -13.54 25.55 5.01
N GLY A 161 -12.67 25.53 4.00
CA GLY A 161 -12.95 26.19 2.73
C GLY A 161 -14.15 25.56 2.00
N PRO A 162 -14.61 26.16 0.89
CA PRO A 162 -15.68 25.58 0.09
C PRO A 162 -15.28 24.17 -0.42
N PRO A 163 -16.24 23.24 -0.55
CA PRO A 163 -15.98 21.94 -1.15
C PRO A 163 -15.36 22.06 -2.54
N ARG A 164 -14.48 21.11 -2.88
CA ARG A 164 -13.89 21.04 -4.21
C ARG A 164 -14.99 20.83 -5.27
N THR A 165 -14.84 21.50 -6.40
CA THR A 165 -15.78 21.34 -7.51
C THR A 165 -15.51 20.02 -8.22
N TYR A 166 -16.50 19.13 -8.21
CA TYR A 166 -16.42 17.85 -8.93
C TYR A 166 -16.46 18.08 -10.46
N ARG A 167 -15.45 17.55 -11.16
CA ARG A 167 -15.31 17.61 -12.61
C ARG A 167 -15.17 16.20 -13.17
N PRO A 168 -16.09 15.76 -14.07
CA PRO A 168 -15.94 14.55 -14.85
C PRO A 168 -14.69 14.62 -15.75
N TYR A 169 -14.13 13.47 -16.11
CA TYR A 169 -12.96 13.39 -16.98
C TYR A 169 -13.18 14.11 -18.33
N ALA A 170 -14.38 13.97 -18.92
CA ALA A 170 -14.74 14.61 -20.20
C ALA A 170 -14.72 16.15 -20.16
N GLU A 171 -14.73 16.77 -18.97
CA GLU A 171 -14.68 18.22 -18.79
C GLU A 171 -13.24 18.74 -18.53
N LEU A 172 -12.24 17.86 -18.42
CA LEU A 172 -10.86 18.24 -18.18
C LEU A 172 -10.21 18.81 -19.45
N GLN A 173 -9.36 19.83 -19.27
CA GLN A 173 -8.59 20.44 -20.37
C GLN A 173 -7.32 19.64 -20.70
N GLU A 174 -6.77 18.98 -19.69
CA GLU A 174 -5.60 18.11 -19.79
C GLU A 174 -5.95 16.73 -19.19
N PRO A 175 -5.27 15.65 -19.59
CA PRO A 175 -5.58 14.32 -19.08
C PRO A 175 -5.51 14.20 -17.55
N CYS A 176 -4.63 14.97 -16.90
CA CYS A 176 -4.45 14.94 -15.45
C CYS A 176 -5.32 15.97 -14.72
N ASP A 177 -6.03 15.50 -13.70
CA ASP A 177 -6.79 16.34 -12.78
C ASP A 177 -5.87 16.81 -11.63
N PRO A 178 -5.55 18.11 -11.51
CA PRO A 178 -4.64 18.61 -10.48
C PRO A 178 -5.20 18.47 -9.06
N ASP A 179 -6.52 18.35 -8.91
CA ASP A 179 -7.15 18.13 -7.61
C ASP A 179 -7.00 16.67 -7.15
N TYR A 180 -6.84 15.73 -8.08
CA TYR A 180 -6.79 14.30 -7.81
C TYR A 180 -5.58 13.66 -8.50
N PRO A 181 -4.37 13.95 -8.00
CA PRO A 181 -3.14 13.51 -8.64
C PRO A 181 -2.97 11.99 -8.54
N ARG A 182 -2.47 11.39 -9.63
CA ARG A 182 -2.16 9.96 -9.71
C ARG A 182 -0.75 9.70 -9.18
N ILE A 183 -0.61 9.81 -7.87
CA ILE A 183 0.67 9.64 -7.18
C ILE A 183 0.56 8.45 -6.25
N PHE A 184 1.45 7.48 -6.44
CA PHE A 184 1.78 6.48 -5.44
C PHE A 184 2.82 7.06 -4.48
N HIS A 185 2.59 6.92 -3.18
CA HIS A 185 3.55 7.26 -2.14
C HIS A 185 4.05 5.99 -1.47
N MET A 186 5.34 5.92 -1.18
CA MET A 186 5.90 4.87 -0.33
C MET A 186 6.94 5.50 0.59
N PHE A 187 6.92 5.12 1.85
CA PHE A 187 7.92 5.53 2.84
C PHE A 187 8.92 4.38 3.03
N TRP A 188 10.21 4.71 2.98
CA TRP A 188 11.27 3.73 3.16
C TRP A 188 12.38 4.27 4.06
N THR A 189 12.92 3.40 4.89
CA THR A 189 14.00 3.70 5.83
C THR A 189 15.00 2.55 5.82
N GLY A 190 16.29 2.90 5.93
CA GLY A 190 17.39 1.96 5.77
C GLY A 190 17.85 1.80 4.32
N PRO A 191 18.77 0.84 4.07
CA PRO A 191 19.33 0.61 2.75
C PRO A 191 18.25 0.25 1.72
N PHE A 192 18.43 0.68 0.48
CA PHE A 192 17.56 0.24 -0.61
C PHE A 192 17.88 -1.23 -0.94
N THR A 193 16.87 -2.10 -0.90
CA THR A 193 16.99 -3.57 -1.09
C THR A 193 16.06 -4.07 -2.21
N ASP A 194 15.91 -5.39 -2.32
CA ASP A 194 14.97 -6.05 -3.22
C ASP A 194 13.50 -5.64 -2.96
N LYS A 195 13.15 -5.16 -1.77
CA LYS A 195 11.77 -4.78 -1.39
C LYS A 195 11.27 -3.54 -2.14
N PRO A 196 11.85 -2.33 -1.94
CA PRO A 196 11.47 -1.18 -2.75
C PRO A 196 11.79 -1.38 -4.24
N TYR A 197 12.80 -2.19 -4.57
CA TYR A 197 13.10 -2.57 -5.95
C TYR A 197 11.92 -3.27 -6.63
N VAL A 198 11.42 -4.38 -6.07
CA VAL A 198 10.33 -5.15 -6.70
C VAL A 198 9.04 -4.34 -6.73
N ALA A 199 8.78 -3.49 -5.71
CA ALA A 199 7.64 -2.58 -5.74
C ALA A 199 7.70 -1.62 -6.94
N LEU A 200 8.85 -0.94 -7.17
CA LEU A 200 9.04 -0.08 -8.34
C LEU A 200 9.01 -0.86 -9.66
N MET A 201 9.55 -2.07 -9.71
CA MET A 201 9.50 -2.93 -10.90
C MET A 201 8.05 -3.33 -11.24
N SER A 202 7.24 -3.66 -10.25
CA SER A 202 5.81 -3.95 -10.44
C SER A 202 5.05 -2.72 -10.97
N PHE A 203 5.40 -1.52 -10.50
CA PHE A 203 4.88 -0.25 -11.03
C PHE A 203 5.22 -0.05 -12.51
N LEU A 204 6.49 -0.27 -12.88
CA LEU A 204 6.93 -0.17 -14.28
C LEU A 204 6.24 -1.19 -15.19
N PHE A 205 5.96 -2.40 -14.67
CA PHE A 205 5.35 -3.50 -15.42
C PHE A 205 3.83 -3.36 -15.60
N THR A 206 3.14 -2.66 -14.71
CA THR A 206 1.66 -2.66 -14.70
C THR A 206 1.06 -1.31 -15.13
N GLN A 207 1.61 -0.19 -14.69
CA GLN A 207 0.93 1.11 -14.85
C GLN A 207 1.05 1.68 -16.28
N ASN A 208 0.12 2.55 -16.67
CA ASN A 208 0.19 3.26 -17.96
C ASN A 208 1.19 4.43 -17.92
N LEU A 209 2.46 4.08 -18.09
CA LEU A 209 3.57 5.03 -18.00
C LEU A 209 3.97 5.63 -19.35
N GLY A 210 3.46 5.09 -20.47
CA GLY A 210 3.90 5.48 -21.81
C GLY A 210 5.38 5.14 -22.09
N LEU A 211 5.93 4.11 -21.44
CA LEU A 211 7.32 3.66 -21.65
C LEU A 211 7.52 2.88 -22.96
N HIS A 212 6.45 2.62 -23.69
CA HIS A 212 6.50 2.12 -25.07
C HIS A 212 6.65 3.23 -26.11
N ILE A 213 6.45 4.49 -25.72
CA ILE A 213 6.58 5.65 -26.60
C ILE A 213 8.07 6.04 -26.69
N PRO A 214 8.67 6.15 -27.89
CA PRO A 214 10.08 6.50 -28.02
C PRO A 214 10.43 7.83 -27.34
N PRO A 215 11.59 7.95 -26.66
CA PRO A 215 12.05 9.20 -26.07
C PRO A 215 12.02 10.36 -27.07
N GLY A 216 11.53 11.53 -26.66
CA GLY A 216 11.43 12.72 -27.52
C GLY A 216 10.15 12.79 -28.37
N SER A 217 9.33 11.74 -28.42
CA SER A 217 7.98 11.81 -29.01
C SER A 217 7.05 12.63 -28.09
N PRO A 218 5.90 13.13 -28.60
CA PRO A 218 4.85 13.66 -27.75
C PRO A 218 4.48 12.67 -26.65
N GLY A 219 4.24 13.18 -25.44
CA GLY A 219 3.84 12.36 -24.30
C GLY A 219 2.51 11.62 -24.56
N PRO A 220 2.19 10.61 -23.74
CA PRO A 220 0.93 9.90 -23.88
C PRO A 220 -0.24 10.86 -23.62
N ASP A 221 -1.33 10.71 -24.38
CA ASP A 221 -2.58 11.44 -24.16
C ASP A 221 -3.40 10.84 -23.00
N VAL A 222 -2.71 10.53 -21.90
CA VAL A 222 -3.27 9.92 -20.69
C VAL A 222 -2.62 10.54 -19.47
N CYS A 223 -3.30 10.54 -18.33
CA CYS A 223 -2.67 10.99 -17.11
C CYS A 223 -1.71 9.94 -16.57
N ARG A 224 -0.42 10.15 -16.86
CA ARG A 224 0.68 9.30 -16.43
C ARG A 224 0.80 9.32 -14.89
N PRO A 225 0.69 8.17 -14.20
CA PRO A 225 0.91 8.10 -12.77
C PRO A 225 2.40 8.25 -12.42
N GLN A 226 2.66 8.70 -11.20
CA GLN A 226 4.01 8.84 -10.63
C GLN A 226 4.15 8.01 -9.38
N PHE A 227 5.37 7.55 -9.12
CA PHE A 227 5.76 6.87 -7.91
C PHE A 227 6.73 7.74 -7.12
N TRP A 228 6.33 8.20 -5.94
CA TRP A 228 7.14 9.03 -5.05
C TRP A 228 7.63 8.19 -3.87
N LEU A 229 8.91 7.85 -3.90
CA LEU A 229 9.57 7.12 -2.83
C LEU A 229 10.24 8.09 -1.87
N TRP A 230 9.75 8.12 -0.64
CA TRP A 230 10.22 8.97 0.44
C TRP A 230 11.27 8.24 1.28
N ILE A 231 12.53 8.62 1.09
CA ILE A 231 13.68 8.04 1.78
C ILE A 231 13.91 8.79 3.08
N ASN A 232 13.81 8.07 4.19
CA ASN A 232 14.24 8.52 5.49
C ASN A 232 15.74 8.18 5.68
N PRO A 233 16.64 9.18 5.76
CA PRO A 233 18.07 8.93 5.98
C PRO A 233 18.40 8.43 7.40
N GLY A 234 17.38 8.21 8.25
CA GLY A 234 17.50 7.57 9.56
C GLY A 234 17.19 8.52 10.73
N PRO A 235 17.11 8.01 11.97
CA PRO A 235 16.66 8.76 13.16
C PRO A 235 17.53 9.98 13.51
N ALA A 236 18.78 10.02 13.02
CA ALA A 236 19.74 11.08 13.33
C ALA A 236 19.56 12.36 12.48
N ALA A 237 18.73 12.34 11.44
CA ALA A 237 18.62 13.44 10.47
C ALA A 237 17.57 14.52 10.85
N MET A 238 17.34 14.76 12.15
CA MET A 238 16.48 15.85 12.62
C MET A 238 17.04 17.25 12.37
N ALA A 239 18.27 17.37 11.83
CA ALA A 239 18.90 18.64 11.51
C ALA A 239 18.79 18.95 10.01
N HIS A 240 18.59 20.23 9.67
CA HIS A 240 18.72 20.73 8.31
C HIS A 240 20.14 20.44 7.79
N ASN A 241 20.31 19.33 7.06
CA ASN A 241 21.53 19.05 6.31
C ASN A 241 21.34 19.58 4.87
N PRO A 242 22.03 20.68 4.48
CA PRO A 242 21.89 21.25 3.15
C PRO A 242 22.39 20.33 2.03
N SER A 243 23.25 19.34 2.33
CA SER A 243 23.69 18.34 1.35
C SER A 243 22.79 17.10 1.28
N ALA A 244 21.73 17.00 2.11
CA ALA A 244 20.98 15.76 2.25
C ALA A 244 20.42 15.21 0.93
N VAL A 245 19.99 16.08 0.02
CA VAL A 245 19.51 15.67 -1.32
C VAL A 245 20.62 15.09 -2.14
N HIS A 246 21.79 15.75 -2.14
CA HIS A 246 22.97 15.26 -2.83
C HIS A 246 23.40 13.91 -2.27
N ASP A 247 23.53 13.80 -0.94
CA ASP A 247 23.95 12.58 -0.24
C ASP A 247 22.96 11.42 -0.51
N MET A 248 21.65 11.70 -0.52
CA MET A 248 20.64 10.71 -0.87
C MET A 248 20.84 10.18 -2.29
N TYR A 249 21.01 11.05 -3.28
CA TYR A 249 21.23 10.61 -4.67
C TYR A 249 22.59 9.92 -4.87
N GLU A 250 23.62 10.31 -4.13
CA GLU A 250 24.91 9.61 -4.11
C GLU A 250 24.74 8.19 -3.58
N ILE A 251 24.05 7.99 -2.45
CA ILE A 251 23.74 6.67 -1.90
C ILE A 251 22.92 5.84 -2.90
N LEU A 252 21.89 6.42 -3.51
CA LEU A 252 21.04 5.72 -4.47
C LEU A 252 21.79 5.32 -5.74
N SER A 253 22.71 6.16 -6.23
CA SER A 253 23.51 5.87 -7.42
C SER A 253 24.57 4.79 -7.19
N ASN A 254 25.10 4.69 -5.97
CA ASN A 254 26.10 3.69 -5.60
C ASN A 254 25.48 2.35 -5.12
N ASN A 255 24.16 2.29 -4.95
CA ASN A 255 23.46 1.08 -4.56
C ASN A 255 22.94 0.34 -5.81
N PRO A 256 23.33 -0.94 -6.02
CA PRO A 256 22.87 -1.75 -7.14
C PRO A 256 21.36 -1.80 -7.34
N TRP A 257 20.59 -1.90 -6.25
CA TRP A 257 19.14 -2.03 -6.29
C TRP A 257 18.43 -0.75 -6.72
N SER A 258 18.93 0.43 -6.34
CA SER A 258 18.28 1.71 -6.68
C SER A 258 18.81 2.36 -7.93
N SER A 259 20.09 2.16 -8.27
CA SER A 259 20.74 2.85 -9.38
C SER A 259 20.03 2.72 -10.74
N PRO A 260 19.36 1.59 -11.11
CA PRO A 260 18.65 1.49 -12.38
C PRO A 260 17.52 2.52 -12.52
N PHE A 261 16.86 2.88 -11.41
CA PHE A 261 15.74 3.83 -11.42
C PHE A 261 16.18 5.29 -11.58
N LEU A 262 17.48 5.57 -11.49
CA LEU A 262 18.05 6.89 -11.79
C LEU A 262 18.27 7.11 -13.30
N HIS A 263 18.03 6.09 -14.13
CA HIS A 263 18.13 6.24 -15.57
C HIS A 263 17.15 7.31 -16.08
N PRO A 264 17.55 8.20 -17.03
CA PRO A 264 16.69 9.28 -17.53
C PRO A 264 15.33 8.82 -18.07
N ARG A 265 15.23 7.55 -18.50
CA ARG A 265 13.98 6.94 -18.96
C ARG A 265 12.88 6.95 -17.90
N PHE A 266 13.24 6.90 -16.61
CA PHE A 266 12.28 6.82 -15.51
C PHE A 266 12.07 8.14 -14.77
N LYS A 267 12.78 9.21 -15.16
CA LYS A 267 12.82 10.50 -14.45
C LYS A 267 11.44 11.16 -14.26
N ASP A 268 10.48 10.89 -15.14
CA ASP A 268 9.14 11.50 -15.12
C ASP A 268 8.11 10.64 -14.38
N VAL A 269 8.46 9.39 -14.05
CA VAL A 269 7.55 8.39 -13.45
C VAL A 269 7.99 7.95 -12.06
N ILE A 270 9.28 7.99 -11.73
CA ILE A 270 9.81 7.67 -10.40
C ILE A 270 10.49 8.91 -9.82
N GLN A 271 10.11 9.29 -8.60
CA GLN A 271 10.65 10.44 -7.87
C GLN A 271 11.20 9.98 -6.52
N PHE A 272 12.51 10.18 -6.30
CA PHE A 272 13.10 10.02 -4.97
C PHE A 272 13.01 11.32 -4.20
N LYS A 273 12.45 11.26 -3.00
CA LYS A 273 12.23 12.42 -2.12
C LYS A 273 12.80 12.15 -0.74
N ILE A 274 13.29 13.20 -0.09
CA ILE A 274 13.73 13.10 1.31
C ILE A 274 12.52 13.17 2.22
N TRP A 275 12.48 12.28 3.19
CA TRP A 275 11.62 12.43 4.35
C TRP A 275 12.33 13.20 5.48
N ASN A 276 11.71 14.29 5.92
CA ASN A 276 12.12 15.04 7.11
C ASN A 276 10.92 15.24 8.02
N THR A 277 10.82 14.46 9.10
CA THR A 277 9.63 14.46 9.97
C THR A 277 9.24 15.87 10.45
N THR A 278 10.21 16.69 10.86
CA THR A 278 9.95 18.06 11.34
C THR A 278 9.33 18.92 10.25
N GLU A 279 9.94 18.95 9.06
CA GLU A 279 9.42 19.69 7.90
C GLU A 279 8.00 19.22 7.53
N GLN A 280 7.80 17.90 7.53
CA GLN A 280 6.55 17.29 7.15
C GLN A 280 5.43 17.66 8.14
N LEU A 281 5.70 17.63 9.45
CA LEU A 281 4.71 18.01 10.48
C LEU A 281 4.49 19.53 10.57
N ASP A 282 5.53 20.34 10.41
CA ASP A 282 5.41 21.81 10.38
C ASP A 282 4.58 22.33 9.21
N SER A 283 4.50 21.55 8.14
CA SER A 283 3.70 21.88 6.97
C SER A 283 2.21 21.56 7.13
N ILE A 284 1.80 20.86 8.21
CA ILE A 284 0.41 20.51 8.46
C ILE A 284 -0.23 21.59 9.33
N SER A 285 -1.08 22.39 8.71
CA SER A 285 -1.72 23.55 9.35
C SER A 285 -2.46 23.24 10.65
N GLU A 286 -2.99 22.02 10.76
CA GLU A 286 -3.81 21.55 11.86
C GLU A 286 -3.01 21.28 13.13
N ILE A 287 -1.72 20.97 13.00
CA ILE A 287 -0.88 20.50 14.12
C ILE A 287 0.47 21.23 14.23
N LYS A 288 0.84 22.07 13.26
CA LYS A 288 2.17 22.74 13.18
C LYS A 288 2.60 23.42 14.48
N ASP A 289 1.66 24.01 15.22
CA ASP A 289 1.93 24.83 16.41
C ASP A 289 1.97 24.00 17.70
N SER A 290 1.57 22.72 17.66
CA SER A 290 1.30 21.91 18.86
C SER A 290 1.87 20.49 18.82
N TRP A 291 2.23 19.95 17.65
CA TRP A 291 2.69 18.57 17.51
C TRP A 291 3.93 18.25 18.36
N ARG A 292 4.80 19.24 18.61
CA ARG A 292 6.01 19.11 19.43
C ARG A 292 5.74 18.80 20.91
N THR A 293 4.52 19.02 21.38
CA THR A 293 4.11 18.68 22.75
C THR A 293 3.68 17.23 22.89
N ALA A 294 3.42 16.53 21.77
CA ALA A 294 3.01 15.15 21.74
C ALA A 294 4.22 14.21 21.58
N ASN A 295 4.08 12.95 22.03
CA ASN A 295 5.07 11.93 21.71
C ASN A 295 4.81 11.40 20.29
N LEU A 296 5.83 11.48 19.44
CA LEU A 296 5.77 11.04 18.05
C LEU A 296 5.67 9.51 17.92
N PHE A 297 6.20 8.76 18.90
CA PHE A 297 6.31 7.31 18.83
C PHE A 297 5.22 6.62 19.65
N ASN A 298 3.97 6.86 19.26
CA ASN A 298 2.79 6.24 19.83
C ASN A 298 2.10 5.39 18.77
N SER A 299 1.82 4.13 19.08
CA SER A 299 1.09 3.23 18.21
C SER A 299 0.19 2.31 19.02
N GLY A 300 -1.11 2.42 18.78
CA GLY A 300 -2.12 1.65 19.51
C GLY A 300 -2.12 1.92 21.02
N GLY A 301 -1.78 3.15 21.43
CA GLY A 301 -1.62 3.54 22.83
C GLY A 301 -0.31 3.10 23.50
N HIS A 302 0.58 2.38 22.79
CA HIS A 302 1.91 2.04 23.29
C HIS A 302 2.90 3.14 22.94
N VAL A 303 3.28 3.91 23.95
CA VAL A 303 4.25 5.01 23.82
C VAL A 303 5.67 4.48 23.98
N ILE A 304 6.46 4.53 22.91
CA ILE A 304 7.89 4.21 22.95
C ILE A 304 8.67 5.46 23.37
N SER A 305 9.31 5.41 24.53
CA SER A 305 10.19 6.49 24.98
C SER A 305 11.52 6.39 24.25
N VAL A 306 11.88 7.41 23.47
CA VAL A 306 13.22 7.53 22.89
C VAL A 306 14.15 8.13 23.96
N PRO A 307 15.22 7.45 24.39
CA PRO A 307 16.15 8.04 25.33
C PRO A 307 16.79 9.29 24.73
N THR A 308 16.44 10.47 25.24
CA THR A 308 17.22 11.68 24.99
C THR A 308 18.62 11.43 25.51
N LYS A 309 19.66 11.49 24.65
CA LYS A 309 21.08 11.34 25.02
C LYS A 309 21.34 12.02 26.38
N LYS A 310 21.48 11.21 27.44
CA LYS A 310 21.80 11.74 28.77
C LYS A 310 23.19 12.35 28.68
N LYS A 311 23.30 13.62 29.10
CA LYS A 311 24.58 14.26 29.41
C LYS A 311 25.35 13.34 30.37
N ALA A 312 26.67 13.29 30.18
CA ALA A 312 27.62 12.44 30.89
C ALA A 312 27.36 12.30 32.41
N PRO A 313 27.60 11.12 33.00
CA PRO A 313 27.18 10.81 34.36
C PRO A 313 28.05 11.55 35.40
N LYS A 314 27.39 12.20 36.36
CA LYS A 314 27.98 12.48 37.67
C LYS A 314 27.50 11.40 38.65
N THR A 315 28.45 10.53 39.03
CA THR A 315 28.64 9.84 40.32
C THR A 315 27.41 9.46 41.18
N THR A 316 27.23 8.13 41.36
CA THR A 316 26.98 7.33 42.60
C THR A 316 26.27 8.02 43.78
N SER A 317 25.24 7.47 44.43
CA SER A 317 25.10 6.11 45.00
C SER A 317 23.70 5.84 45.60
N ILE A 318 23.20 4.59 45.43
CA ILE A 318 22.58 3.63 46.39
C ILE A 318 21.35 4.00 47.27
N GLU A 319 20.46 2.99 47.42
CA GLU A 319 19.37 2.73 48.42
C GLU A 319 17.94 3.24 48.11
N GLU A 320 17.02 2.33 47.72
CA GLU A 320 15.91 1.71 48.51
C GLU A 320 14.56 2.37 48.16
N VAL A 321 13.35 1.79 48.14
CA VAL A 321 12.77 0.50 48.54
C VAL A 321 11.39 0.36 47.86
N LEU A 322 10.92 -0.88 47.76
CA LEU A 322 9.60 -1.38 47.36
C LEU A 322 8.37 -0.57 47.79
N VAL A 323 7.31 -0.59 46.96
CA VAL A 323 5.92 -0.80 47.42
C VAL A 323 5.17 -1.72 46.45
N VAL A 324 4.55 -2.76 47.03
CA VAL A 324 3.70 -3.78 46.43
C VAL A 324 2.22 -3.34 46.48
N VAL A 325 1.37 -3.81 45.56
CA VAL A 325 0.06 -4.49 45.78
C VAL A 325 -0.95 -4.28 44.63
N ASN A 326 -1.18 -5.40 43.92
CA ASN A 326 -2.40 -6.01 43.36
C ASN A 326 -3.56 -5.17 42.79
N GLY A 327 -3.92 -5.51 41.55
CA GLY A 327 -5.27 -5.43 40.99
C GLY A 327 -5.47 -6.49 39.91
N THR A 328 -6.28 -7.49 40.19
CA THR A 328 -6.58 -8.70 39.41
C THR A 328 -7.36 -8.42 38.12
N GLY A 329 -6.93 -9.01 37.00
CA GLY A 329 -7.70 -9.08 35.76
C GLY A 329 -7.03 -10.03 34.78
N THR A 330 -7.67 -11.17 34.53
CA THR A 330 -7.21 -12.30 33.69
C THR A 330 -6.99 -11.91 32.22
N ALA A 331 -5.77 -12.14 31.71
CA ALA A 331 -5.42 -12.15 30.29
C ALA A 331 -5.00 -13.58 29.87
N PRO A 332 -5.17 -14.00 28.60
CA PRO A 332 -4.69 -15.29 28.11
C PRO A 332 -3.21 -15.24 27.71
N GLU A 333 -2.46 -16.19 28.27
CA GLU A 333 -1.20 -16.85 27.84
C GLU A 333 -0.18 -16.09 26.95
N GLU A 334 0.92 -15.67 27.60
CA GLU A 334 2.19 -15.29 26.98
C GLU A 334 3.04 -16.52 26.61
N ALA A 335 3.62 -16.49 25.41
CA ALA A 335 4.77 -17.31 25.06
C ALA A 335 6.02 -16.82 25.80
N SER A 336 6.62 -17.73 26.58
CA SER A 336 7.85 -17.53 27.34
C SER A 336 9.04 -17.18 26.42
N ALA A 337 9.53 -15.95 26.49
CA ALA A 337 10.84 -15.56 25.97
C ALA A 337 11.83 -15.40 27.13
N THR A 338 12.85 -16.26 27.17
CA THR A 338 14.00 -16.14 28.07
C THR A 338 14.79 -14.88 27.77
N GLY A 339 14.99 -14.03 28.78
CA GLY A 339 15.64 -12.73 28.66
C GLY A 339 17.11 -12.80 28.24
N HIS A 340 17.45 -12.01 27.22
CA HIS A 340 18.78 -11.44 27.03
C HIS A 340 18.62 -9.92 27.03
N GLU A 341 19.35 -9.25 27.92
CA GLU A 341 19.40 -7.79 27.98
C GLU A 341 20.00 -7.25 26.66
N MET A 342 19.17 -6.61 25.83
CA MET A 342 19.61 -5.93 24.62
C MET A 342 20.26 -4.58 24.96
N SER A 343 21.50 -4.38 24.50
CA SER A 343 22.25 -3.13 24.70
C SER A 343 21.69 -1.94 23.90
N GLU A 344 21.82 -0.72 24.43
CA GLU A 344 21.33 0.55 23.85
C GLU A 344 21.77 0.83 22.40
N ASN A 345 22.87 0.22 21.93
CA ASN A 345 23.37 0.38 20.55
C ASN A 345 22.62 -0.49 19.52
N ASP A 346 21.89 -1.52 19.95
CA ASP A 346 21.27 -2.50 19.04
C ASP A 346 19.93 -2.01 18.46
N MET A 347 19.24 -1.10 19.16
CA MET A 347 17.93 -0.57 18.77
C MET A 347 18.01 0.51 17.67
N PHE A 348 19.16 1.19 17.53
CA PHE A 348 19.35 2.30 16.58
C PHE A 348 20.09 1.91 15.30
N GLN A 349 20.73 0.74 15.25
CA GLN A 349 21.53 0.29 14.09
C GLN A 349 20.85 -0.76 13.21
N ARG A 350 19.66 -1.24 13.57
CA ARG A 350 18.92 -2.26 12.83
C ARG A 350 17.80 -1.66 11.99
N THR A 351 18.17 -0.95 10.93
CA THR A 351 17.21 -0.56 9.88
C THR A 351 17.19 -1.67 8.82
N GLY A 352 16.00 -2.21 8.53
CA GLY A 352 15.83 -3.45 7.76
C GLY A 352 16.03 -4.66 8.66
N SER A 353 14.93 -5.17 9.23
CA SER A 353 14.95 -6.34 10.12
C SER A 353 15.53 -7.55 9.40
N THR A 354 16.60 -8.11 9.95
CA THR A 354 17.28 -9.29 9.41
C THR A 354 16.60 -10.60 9.83
N SER A 355 15.65 -10.52 10.76
CA SER A 355 14.80 -11.61 11.23
C SER A 355 13.52 -11.06 11.90
N GLN A 356 12.55 -11.93 12.18
CA GLN A 356 11.35 -11.58 12.94
C GLN A 356 11.68 -11.04 14.35
N ASP A 357 12.75 -11.54 14.98
CA ASP A 357 13.19 -11.13 16.32
C ASP A 357 13.89 -9.75 16.34
N THR A 358 14.19 -9.18 15.18
CA THR A 358 14.87 -7.87 15.02
C THR A 358 13.96 -6.80 14.40
N TYR A 359 12.65 -6.97 14.60
CA TYR A 359 11.59 -6.10 14.04
C TYR A 359 11.75 -4.63 14.44
N ASP A 360 11.96 -3.74 13.46
CA ASP A 360 12.19 -2.30 13.65
C ASP A 360 10.87 -1.54 13.91
N ARG A 361 10.44 -1.56 15.17
CA ARG A 361 9.18 -0.91 15.59
C ARG A 361 9.17 0.60 15.37
N LEU A 362 10.29 1.30 15.45
CA LEU A 362 10.33 2.77 15.30
C LEU A 362 10.01 3.18 13.86
N SER A 363 10.56 2.44 12.89
CA SER A 363 10.30 2.63 11.47
C SER A 363 8.83 2.38 11.10
N VAL A 364 8.19 1.40 11.75
CA VAL A 364 6.76 1.09 11.56
C VAL A 364 5.87 2.22 12.09
N ILE A 365 6.16 2.77 13.27
CA ILE A 365 5.37 3.90 13.80
C ILE A 365 5.53 5.14 12.91
N LEU A 366 6.73 5.37 12.37
CA LEU A 366 6.96 6.45 11.43
C LEU A 366 6.23 6.23 10.10
N SER A 367 6.10 4.99 9.59
CA SER A 367 5.34 4.71 8.38
C SER A 367 3.83 4.88 8.59
N ASP A 368 3.30 4.50 9.76
CA ASP A 368 1.92 4.78 10.18
C ASP A 368 1.62 6.28 10.17
N LEU A 369 2.55 7.14 10.61
CA LEU A 369 2.41 8.59 10.49
C LEU A 369 2.54 9.05 9.03
N ALA A 370 3.58 8.59 8.33
CA ALA A 370 3.94 9.07 7.00
C ALA A 370 2.81 8.90 5.99
N ARG A 371 2.08 7.77 6.02
CA ARG A 371 0.95 7.53 5.09
C ARG A 371 -0.12 8.61 5.14
N PHE A 372 -0.47 9.08 6.34
CA PHE A 372 -1.48 10.15 6.50
C PHE A 372 -0.90 11.51 6.13
N VAL A 373 0.34 11.80 6.50
CA VAL A 373 1.00 13.08 6.20
C VAL A 373 1.14 13.26 4.70
N LEU A 374 1.63 12.24 4.00
CA LEU A 374 1.86 12.28 2.56
C LEU A 374 0.55 12.46 1.79
N CYS A 375 -0.46 11.62 2.08
CA CYS A 375 -1.74 11.73 1.38
C CYS A 375 -2.50 13.01 1.73
N HIS A 376 -2.41 13.54 2.94
CA HIS A 376 -3.01 14.84 3.29
C HIS A 376 -2.32 16.00 2.59
N ARG A 377 -0.98 16.01 2.52
CA ARG A 377 -0.23 17.11 1.89
C ARG A 377 -0.29 17.09 0.36
N PHE A 378 -0.23 15.90 -0.23
CA PHE A 378 0.00 15.74 -1.67
C PHE A 378 -1.18 15.08 -2.40
N GLY A 379 -2.12 14.47 -1.69
CA GLY A 379 -3.16 13.63 -2.30
C GLY A 379 -2.58 12.26 -2.66
N GLY A 380 -3.18 11.59 -3.64
CA GLY A 380 -2.70 10.30 -4.12
C GLY A 380 -2.96 9.14 -3.15
N THR A 381 -2.25 8.03 -3.34
CA THR A 381 -2.40 6.80 -2.57
C THR A 381 -1.06 6.34 -2.03
N TYR A 382 -1.01 6.08 -0.73
CA TYR A 382 0.13 5.47 -0.08
C TYR A 382 0.08 3.94 -0.19
N LEU A 383 1.25 3.32 -0.36
CA LEU A 383 1.50 1.89 -0.36
C LEU A 383 2.63 1.59 0.64
N ASP A 384 2.45 0.60 1.53
CA ASP A 384 3.58 0.06 2.28
C ASP A 384 4.58 -0.63 1.34
N ALA A 385 5.83 -0.72 1.80
CA ALA A 385 6.94 -1.21 0.98
C ALA A 385 6.84 -2.71 0.61
N ASP A 386 5.91 -3.43 1.22
CA ASP A 386 5.58 -4.84 0.99
C ASP A 386 4.31 -5.00 0.16
N THR A 387 4.04 -4.01 -0.69
CA THR A 387 2.97 -4.05 -1.68
C THR A 387 3.53 -4.12 -3.09
N ILE A 388 3.08 -5.10 -3.89
CA ILE A 388 3.35 -5.18 -5.33
C ILE A 388 2.08 -4.86 -6.13
N LEU A 389 2.22 -4.14 -7.23
CA LEU A 389 1.11 -3.80 -8.12
C LEU A 389 0.86 -4.94 -9.12
N LEU A 390 -0.41 -5.29 -9.33
CA LEU A 390 -0.80 -6.46 -10.14
C LEU A 390 -1.53 -6.11 -11.45
N ARG A 391 -2.04 -4.88 -11.56
CA ARG A 391 -2.68 -4.32 -12.77
C ARG A 391 -2.60 -2.80 -12.75
N ASP A 392 -2.98 -2.18 -13.85
CA ASP A 392 -3.13 -0.73 -13.96
C ASP A 392 -4.26 -0.23 -13.05
N TRP A 393 -4.06 0.94 -12.44
CA TRP A 393 -4.98 1.55 -11.48
C TRP A 393 -5.87 2.64 -12.08
N GLU A 394 -5.84 2.86 -13.41
CA GLU A 394 -6.65 3.85 -14.13
C GLU A 394 -8.08 4.03 -13.56
N GLU A 395 -8.88 2.96 -13.50
CA GLU A 395 -10.26 3.03 -12.99
C GLU A 395 -10.34 3.33 -11.49
N LEU A 396 -9.36 2.91 -10.69
CA LEU A 396 -9.29 3.24 -9.27
C LEU A 396 -8.89 4.70 -9.07
N TRP A 397 -8.05 5.26 -9.94
CA TRP A 397 -7.73 6.69 -9.96
C TRP A 397 -8.94 7.56 -10.29
N GLY A 398 -9.79 7.08 -11.22
CA GLY A 398 -11.04 7.74 -11.61
C GLY A 398 -12.02 7.93 -10.45
N TRP A 399 -12.05 7.01 -9.49
CA TRP A 399 -12.85 7.19 -8.27
C TRP A 399 -12.21 8.23 -7.33
N LYS A 400 -12.98 9.25 -6.92
CA LYS A 400 -12.47 10.50 -6.30
C LYS A 400 -12.55 10.56 -4.77
N GLY A 401 -13.05 9.51 -4.11
CA GLY A 401 -13.17 9.49 -2.65
C GLY A 401 -11.86 9.11 -1.94
N ALA A 402 -11.95 8.98 -0.61
CA ALA A 402 -10.89 8.44 0.23
C ALA A 402 -11.21 6.99 0.60
N PHE A 403 -10.19 6.13 0.64
CA PHE A 403 -10.35 4.74 1.03
C PHE A 403 -9.12 4.20 1.75
N ALA A 404 -9.33 3.17 2.55
CA ALA A 404 -8.27 2.28 3.01
C ALA A 404 -8.81 0.86 3.00
N TYR A 405 -7.96 -0.12 2.74
CA TYR A 405 -8.43 -1.50 2.76
C TYR A 405 -8.58 -2.04 4.19
N ARG A 406 -9.41 -3.07 4.30
CA ARG A 406 -9.84 -3.73 5.53
C ARG A 406 -8.68 -4.46 6.23
N TRP A 407 -8.86 -4.72 7.51
CA TRP A 407 -8.01 -5.61 8.30
C TRP A 407 -8.61 -7.02 8.30
N SER A 408 -8.41 -7.78 7.22
CA SER A 408 -8.94 -9.14 7.11
C SER A 408 -10.45 -9.17 7.41
N ARG A 409 -10.92 -10.13 8.19
CA ARG A 409 -12.30 -10.28 8.65
C ARG A 409 -12.80 -9.18 9.59
N LEU A 410 -11.93 -8.30 10.10
CA LEU A 410 -12.32 -7.29 11.08
C LEU A 410 -12.96 -6.07 10.41
N GLU A 411 -13.89 -5.42 11.09
CA GLU A 411 -14.44 -4.12 10.67
C GLU A 411 -13.48 -2.97 11.04
N LYS A 412 -12.23 -3.10 10.62
CA LYS A 412 -11.13 -2.15 10.90
C LYS A 412 -10.28 -1.94 9.64
N TYR A 413 -9.50 -0.86 9.59
CA TYR A 413 -8.60 -0.56 8.47
C TYR A 413 -7.21 -1.16 8.73
N ASN A 414 -6.51 -1.56 7.67
CA ASN A 414 -5.07 -1.84 7.69
C ASN A 414 -4.22 -0.63 7.24
N THR A 415 -4.71 0.17 6.29
CA THR A 415 -4.04 1.40 5.80
C THR A 415 -2.66 1.22 5.13
N ALA A 416 -2.15 0.00 4.95
CA ALA A 416 -1.00 -0.24 4.06
C ALA A 416 -1.29 0.19 2.61
N VAL A 417 -2.56 0.20 2.21
CA VAL A 417 -3.06 0.94 1.07
C VAL A 417 -4.04 1.99 1.57
N LEU A 418 -3.69 3.27 1.43
CA LEU A 418 -4.47 4.42 1.93
C LEU A 418 -4.52 5.52 0.87
N ARG A 419 -5.72 5.93 0.47
CA ARG A 419 -5.97 7.11 -0.35
C ARG A 419 -6.66 8.19 0.46
N LEU A 420 -6.08 9.40 0.47
CA LEU A 420 -6.75 10.61 0.95
C LEU A 420 -6.68 11.69 -0.11
N ASN A 421 -7.64 12.62 -0.04
CA ASN A 421 -7.61 13.83 -0.84
C ASN A 421 -6.75 14.89 -0.13
N LYS A 422 -5.94 15.61 -0.91
CA LYS A 422 -5.08 16.68 -0.43
C LYS A 422 -5.89 17.70 0.38
N ASN A 423 -5.42 18.09 1.56
CA ASN A 423 -6.05 19.09 2.43
C ASN A 423 -7.57 18.86 2.61
N SER A 424 -7.98 17.60 2.72
CA SER A 424 -9.39 17.25 2.86
C SER A 424 -9.88 17.44 4.30
N ALA A 425 -11.17 17.73 4.48
CA ALA A 425 -11.77 17.84 5.80
C ALA A 425 -11.61 16.55 6.64
N LEU A 426 -11.66 15.38 5.98
CA LEU A 426 -11.34 14.09 6.60
C LEU A 426 -9.89 14.06 7.11
N GLY A 427 -8.92 14.46 6.29
CA GLY A 427 -7.52 14.57 6.71
C GLY A 427 -7.34 15.49 7.91
N SER A 428 -7.94 16.69 7.86
CA SER A 428 -7.90 17.65 8.98
C SER A 428 -8.49 17.08 10.27
N PHE A 429 -9.63 16.37 10.17
CA PHE A 429 -10.21 15.66 11.31
C PHE A 429 -9.25 14.61 11.88
N LEU A 430 -8.68 13.76 11.03
CA LEU A 430 -7.76 12.70 11.46
C LEU A 430 -6.53 13.27 12.17
N PHE A 431 -5.95 14.35 11.65
CA PHE A 431 -4.78 14.99 12.27
C PHE A 431 -5.07 15.60 13.64
N LYS A 432 -6.18 16.33 13.78
CA LYS A 432 -6.54 16.91 15.08
C LYS A 432 -6.90 15.83 16.11
N THR A 433 -7.68 14.83 15.68
CA THR A 433 -8.06 13.71 16.55
C THR A 433 -6.82 12.90 16.96
N ALA A 434 -5.91 12.59 16.04
CA ALA A 434 -4.67 11.90 16.36
C ALA A 434 -3.80 12.72 17.33
N LEU A 435 -3.64 14.03 17.12
CA LEU A 435 -2.89 14.90 18.03
C LEU A 435 -3.43 14.83 19.47
N ARG A 436 -4.76 14.84 19.65
CA ARG A 436 -5.40 14.70 20.97
C ARG A 436 -5.27 13.33 21.61
N ASN A 437 -4.88 12.34 20.83
CA ASN A 437 -4.62 10.98 21.27
C ASN A 437 -3.12 10.64 21.13
N GLY A 438 -2.26 11.65 21.24
CA GLY A 438 -0.81 11.48 21.29
C GLY A 438 -0.20 11.07 19.95
N LEU A 439 -0.67 11.66 18.84
CA LEU A 439 -0.26 11.38 17.45
C LEU A 439 -0.36 9.89 17.07
N ASP A 440 -1.33 9.17 17.63
CA ASP A 440 -1.56 7.77 17.30
C ASP A 440 -2.30 7.62 15.96
N PHE A 441 -1.54 7.25 14.93
CA PHE A 441 -2.02 6.94 13.58
C PHE A 441 -2.14 5.44 13.30
N HIS A 442 -2.02 4.59 14.33
CA HIS A 442 -2.14 3.15 14.16
C HIS A 442 -3.49 2.77 13.52
N PRO A 443 -3.56 1.81 12.58
CA PRO A 443 -4.76 1.55 11.78
C PRO A 443 -6.01 1.20 12.62
N MET A 444 -5.81 0.50 13.73
CA MET A 444 -6.89 0.17 14.68
C MET A 444 -7.44 1.42 15.36
N THR A 445 -6.58 2.39 15.66
CA THR A 445 -6.96 3.66 16.31
C THR A 445 -7.69 4.56 15.31
N ILE A 446 -7.27 4.61 14.05
CA ILE A 446 -7.98 5.30 12.96
C ILE A 446 -9.39 4.72 12.76
N SER A 447 -9.53 3.40 12.88
CA SER A 447 -10.83 2.72 12.85
C SER A 447 -11.75 3.22 13.97
N GLN A 448 -11.19 3.40 15.17
CA GLN A 448 -11.95 3.95 16.30
C GLN A 448 -12.35 5.41 16.07
N TYR A 449 -11.43 6.27 15.60
CA TYR A 449 -11.73 7.69 15.34
C TYR A 449 -12.88 7.87 14.34
N THR A 450 -12.84 7.13 13.24
CA THR A 450 -13.86 7.22 12.20
C THR A 450 -15.19 6.61 12.64
N LYS A 451 -15.17 5.53 13.42
CA LYS A 451 -16.39 4.93 13.98
C LYS A 451 -17.08 5.86 14.97
N ASP A 452 -16.35 6.41 15.93
CA ASP A 452 -16.91 7.29 16.97
C ASP A 452 -17.46 8.60 16.40
N ALA A 453 -16.87 9.09 15.30
CA ALA A 453 -17.34 10.28 14.60
C ALA A 453 -18.33 9.98 13.46
N HIS A 454 -18.74 8.72 13.27
CA HIS A 454 -19.61 8.28 12.17
C HIS A 454 -19.10 8.66 10.76
N LEU A 455 -17.78 8.63 10.55
CA LEU A 455 -17.09 8.99 9.30
C LEU A 455 -16.64 7.78 8.46
N GLU A 456 -17.05 6.56 8.81
CA GLU A 456 -16.72 5.35 8.02
C GLU A 456 -17.21 5.43 6.56
N GLY A 457 -18.25 6.22 6.27
CA GLY A 457 -18.70 6.48 4.90
C GLY A 457 -17.81 7.45 4.11
N LEU A 458 -16.92 8.21 4.77
CA LEU A 458 -15.99 9.14 4.12
C LEU A 458 -14.61 8.53 3.88
N LEU A 459 -14.14 7.68 4.79
CA LEU A 459 -12.98 6.81 4.58
C LEU A 459 -13.48 5.41 4.24
N LEU A 460 -13.76 5.15 2.97
CA LEU A 460 -14.38 3.90 2.57
C LEU A 460 -13.46 2.71 2.89
N ARG A 461 -13.97 1.73 3.63
CA ARG A 461 -13.26 0.49 3.94
C ARG A 461 -13.42 -0.52 2.80
N LEU A 462 -12.38 -0.67 1.99
CA LEU A 462 -12.39 -1.59 0.84
C LEU A 462 -12.00 -3.03 1.22
N PRO A 463 -12.52 -4.05 0.53
CA PRO A 463 -12.31 -5.44 0.90
C PRO A 463 -10.90 -5.91 0.51
N ASP A 464 -10.39 -6.90 1.24
CA ASP A 464 -9.03 -7.41 1.08
C ASP A 464 -8.77 -7.94 -0.34
N ALA A 465 -9.78 -8.47 -1.04
CA ALA A 465 -9.63 -8.97 -2.42
C ALA A 465 -8.97 -7.97 -3.40
N LEU A 466 -9.10 -6.66 -3.19
CA LEU A 466 -8.51 -5.67 -4.09
C LEU A 466 -6.99 -5.53 -3.89
N PHE A 467 -6.47 -5.80 -2.69
CA PHE A 467 -5.11 -5.40 -2.31
C PHE A 467 -4.31 -6.49 -1.57
N ASP A 468 -4.99 -7.49 -1.02
CA ASP A 468 -4.47 -8.57 -0.20
C ASP A 468 -5.41 -9.79 -0.24
N SER A 469 -5.38 -10.49 -1.37
CA SER A 469 -6.28 -11.62 -1.59
C SER A 469 -5.96 -12.86 -0.75
N ALA A 470 -4.81 -12.92 -0.07
CA ALA A 470 -4.42 -14.10 0.71
C ALA A 470 -4.91 -14.06 2.15
N TRP A 471 -5.09 -12.88 2.74
CA TRP A 471 -5.18 -12.69 4.20
C TRP A 471 -6.23 -13.54 4.90
N LEU A 472 -7.45 -13.64 4.36
CA LEU A 472 -8.50 -14.46 5.00
C LEU A 472 -8.06 -15.92 5.15
N ASN A 473 -7.41 -16.49 4.12
CA ASN A 473 -6.93 -17.87 4.17
C ASN A 473 -5.80 -18.06 5.18
N THR A 474 -4.95 -17.04 5.38
CA THR A 474 -3.85 -17.14 6.36
C THR A 474 -4.34 -17.16 7.80
N GLU A 475 -5.59 -16.70 8.03
CA GLU A 475 -6.27 -16.75 9.33
C GLU A 475 -7.31 -17.89 9.42
N ASP A 476 -7.18 -18.93 8.59
CA ASP A 476 -8.07 -20.10 8.54
C ASP A 476 -9.50 -19.84 7.99
N TYR A 477 -9.79 -18.68 7.38
CA TYR A 477 -11.08 -18.38 6.77
C TYR A 477 -11.12 -18.71 5.28
N GLN A 478 -12.31 -19.04 4.76
CA GLN A 478 -12.59 -19.28 3.33
C GLN A 478 -11.73 -20.36 2.63
N ARG A 479 -11.02 -21.20 3.41
CA ARG A 479 -10.18 -22.29 2.90
C ARG A 479 -10.95 -23.39 2.18
N ASP A 480 -12.27 -23.45 2.37
CA ASP A 480 -13.18 -24.33 1.63
C ASP A 480 -13.34 -23.90 0.16
N ARG A 481 -13.12 -22.61 -0.15
CA ARG A 481 -13.17 -22.06 -1.51
C ARG A 481 -12.13 -20.91 -1.63
N PRO A 482 -10.84 -21.26 -1.61
CA PRO A 482 -9.80 -20.25 -1.54
C PRO A 482 -9.64 -19.50 -2.88
N PRO A 483 -9.21 -18.23 -2.86
CA PRO A 483 -8.63 -17.57 -4.03
C PRO A 483 -7.39 -18.32 -4.53
N PHE A 484 -6.98 -17.99 -5.75
CA PHE A 484 -5.79 -18.57 -6.38
C PHE A 484 -4.71 -17.48 -6.56
N PRO A 485 -3.46 -17.72 -6.12
CA PRO A 485 -2.94 -18.94 -5.52
C PRO A 485 -3.49 -19.21 -4.11
N PHE A 486 -3.50 -20.48 -3.71
CA PHE A 486 -3.93 -20.85 -2.36
C PHE A 486 -2.77 -20.73 -1.35
N PHE A 487 -2.80 -19.68 -0.54
CA PHE A 487 -1.86 -19.48 0.56
C PHE A 487 -2.54 -19.72 1.91
N THR A 488 -2.02 -20.66 2.69
CA THR A 488 -2.40 -20.84 4.10
C THR A 488 -1.51 -20.03 5.05
N GLU A 489 -0.37 -19.55 4.55
CA GLU A 489 0.55 -18.67 5.25
C GLU A 489 1.10 -17.65 4.24
N PHE A 490 1.36 -16.42 4.67
CA PHE A 490 1.97 -15.39 3.81
C PHE A 490 3.36 -15.79 3.29
N ALA A 491 4.09 -16.60 4.07
CA ALA A 491 5.38 -17.15 3.68
C ALA A 491 5.32 -17.94 2.37
N HIS A 492 4.16 -18.53 2.01
CA HIS A 492 3.98 -19.30 0.78
C HIS A 492 4.20 -18.49 -0.51
N PHE A 493 4.15 -17.16 -0.41
CA PHE A 493 4.55 -16.28 -1.49
C PHE A 493 6.04 -16.42 -1.84
N PHE A 494 6.89 -16.50 -0.82
CA PHE A 494 8.35 -16.67 -0.96
C PHE A 494 8.77 -18.14 -0.99
N GLU A 495 7.98 -19.03 -0.38
CA GLU A 495 8.26 -20.45 -0.21
C GLU A 495 7.01 -21.26 -0.58
N THR A 496 6.75 -21.35 -1.89
CA THR A 496 5.59 -22.04 -2.44
C THR A 496 5.63 -23.53 -2.08
N PRO A 497 4.55 -24.08 -1.48
CA PRO A 497 4.49 -25.48 -1.09
C PRO A 497 4.72 -26.43 -2.27
N ALA A 498 5.42 -27.55 -2.03
CA ALA A 498 5.78 -28.52 -3.07
C ALA A 498 4.58 -29.09 -3.85
N GLN A 499 3.40 -29.20 -3.23
CA GLN A 499 2.19 -29.66 -3.92
C GLN A 499 1.65 -28.65 -4.96
N HIS A 500 2.10 -27.39 -4.87
CA HIS A 500 1.64 -26.28 -5.70
C HIS A 500 2.80 -25.59 -6.43
N SER A 501 4.03 -26.11 -6.35
CA SER A 501 5.25 -25.46 -6.82
C SER A 501 5.37 -25.37 -8.33
N ALA A 502 4.62 -26.17 -9.10
CA ALA A 502 4.55 -26.03 -10.56
C ALA A 502 3.74 -24.80 -11.03
N ALA A 503 2.86 -24.27 -10.17
CA ALA A 503 1.92 -23.21 -10.57
C ALA A 503 2.57 -21.86 -10.91
N PRO A 504 3.54 -21.34 -10.12
CA PRO A 504 4.20 -20.07 -10.42
C PRO A 504 4.72 -19.98 -11.85
N GLN A 505 5.54 -20.94 -12.30
CA GLN A 505 6.13 -20.92 -13.65
C GLN A 505 5.09 -21.19 -14.75
N ALA A 506 4.11 -22.06 -14.48
CA ALA A 506 3.09 -22.42 -15.47
C ALA A 506 2.10 -21.28 -15.75
N LEU A 507 1.80 -20.46 -14.74
CA LEU A 507 0.74 -19.44 -14.85
C LEU A 507 1.29 -18.00 -14.83
N GLY A 508 2.43 -17.77 -14.18
CA GLY A 508 3.02 -16.45 -14.02
C GLY A 508 2.06 -15.43 -13.41
N ILE A 509 2.33 -14.14 -13.65
CA ILE A 509 1.50 -13.04 -13.13
C ILE A 509 0.02 -13.14 -13.53
N GLU A 510 -0.29 -13.76 -14.68
CA GLU A 510 -1.66 -13.95 -15.15
C GLU A 510 -2.48 -14.86 -14.22
N GLY A 511 -1.82 -15.77 -13.49
CA GLY A 511 -2.45 -16.61 -12.47
C GLY A 511 -2.40 -16.04 -11.06
N PHE A 512 -1.67 -14.96 -10.79
CA PHE A 512 -1.44 -14.49 -9.43
C PHE A 512 -2.52 -13.51 -8.97
N PHE A 513 -3.51 -13.99 -8.19
CA PHE A 513 -4.64 -13.19 -7.67
C PHE A 513 -5.31 -12.32 -8.74
N ARG A 514 -5.48 -12.91 -9.93
CA ARG A 514 -5.96 -12.20 -11.12
C ARG A 514 -7.26 -11.44 -10.83
N GLY A 515 -7.24 -10.14 -11.07
CA GLY A 515 -8.34 -9.23 -10.74
C GLY A 515 -7.95 -8.20 -9.68
N ALA A 516 -7.10 -8.55 -8.72
CA ALA A 516 -6.62 -7.65 -7.68
C ALA A 516 -5.78 -6.49 -8.26
N PHE A 517 -5.82 -5.34 -7.58
CA PHE A 517 -5.03 -4.14 -7.91
C PHE A 517 -3.60 -4.24 -7.40
N SER A 518 -3.41 -4.88 -6.25
CA SER A 518 -2.11 -5.14 -5.63
C SER A 518 -2.13 -6.40 -4.77
N TYR A 519 -0.96 -6.78 -4.26
CA TYR A 519 -0.80 -7.77 -3.21
C TYR A 519 0.13 -7.25 -2.12
N HIS A 520 -0.37 -7.21 -0.89
CA HIS A 520 0.36 -6.87 0.33
C HIS A 520 0.80 -8.15 1.04
N PHE A 521 2.10 -8.37 1.20
CA PHE A 521 2.65 -9.67 1.62
C PHE A 521 3.07 -9.75 3.10
N HIS A 522 2.73 -8.77 3.94
CA HIS A 522 2.83 -8.78 5.41
C HIS A 522 4.23 -8.99 6.01
N ASN A 523 5.08 -7.99 5.90
CA ASN A 523 6.31 -7.81 6.68
C ASN A 523 7.38 -8.92 6.58
N PHE A 524 7.37 -9.74 5.51
CA PHE A 524 8.45 -10.70 5.22
C PHE A 524 9.70 -10.00 4.63
N TRP A 525 10.15 -8.92 5.28
CA TRP A 525 11.23 -8.05 4.83
C TRP A 525 12.57 -8.77 4.67
N TRP A 526 12.79 -9.83 5.45
CA TRP A 526 14.02 -10.62 5.45
C TRP A 526 14.06 -11.74 4.41
N LYS A 527 12.92 -12.14 3.82
CA LYS A 527 12.90 -13.18 2.78
C LYS A 527 13.22 -12.54 1.43
N PRO A 528 14.29 -12.94 0.72
CA PRO A 528 14.58 -12.39 -0.60
C PRO A 528 13.50 -12.83 -1.61
N PHE A 529 13.18 -11.96 -2.57
CA PHE A 529 12.27 -12.32 -3.67
C PHE A 529 12.81 -13.44 -4.55
N ASP A 530 14.13 -13.45 -4.78
CA ASP A 530 14.85 -14.53 -5.45
C ASP A 530 16.08 -14.86 -4.61
N PRO A 531 16.06 -15.95 -3.83
CA PRO A 531 17.18 -16.30 -2.95
C PRO A 531 18.44 -16.69 -3.71
N ILE A 532 18.31 -17.24 -4.92
CA ILE A 532 19.44 -17.65 -5.76
C ILE A 532 20.04 -16.43 -6.45
N ARG A 533 19.19 -15.57 -7.02
CA ARG A 533 19.58 -14.34 -7.72
C ARG A 533 19.16 -13.10 -6.94
N ASN A 534 19.73 -12.96 -5.75
CA ASN A 534 19.46 -11.83 -4.86
C ASN A 534 20.23 -10.56 -5.26
N TRP A 535 20.03 -10.14 -6.51
CA TRP A 535 20.54 -8.91 -7.10
C TRP A 535 19.59 -8.44 -8.22
N PRO A 536 19.71 -7.18 -8.69
CA PRO A 536 19.03 -6.71 -9.89
C PRO A 536 19.61 -7.39 -11.12
N ASP A 537 18.77 -8.06 -11.90
CA ASP A 537 19.13 -8.66 -13.19
C ASP A 537 18.37 -7.92 -14.30
N LEU A 538 18.96 -6.86 -14.84
CA LEU A 538 18.31 -5.96 -15.80
C LEU A 538 19.05 -5.93 -17.16
N GLY A 539 19.91 -6.91 -17.40
CA GLY A 539 20.65 -7.08 -18.64
C GLY A 539 21.75 -6.04 -18.87
N GLN A 540 22.35 -6.08 -20.07
CA GLN A 540 23.60 -5.38 -20.38
C GLN A 540 23.59 -3.87 -20.10
N ARG A 541 22.43 -3.22 -20.21
CA ARG A 541 22.27 -1.78 -19.96
C ARG A 541 22.59 -1.40 -18.51
N PHE A 542 22.33 -2.31 -17.57
CA PHE A 542 22.46 -2.08 -16.13
C PHE A 542 23.49 -3.00 -15.46
N ILE A 543 24.29 -3.73 -16.25
CA ILE A 543 25.22 -4.78 -15.81
C ILE A 543 26.19 -4.31 -14.71
N LYS A 544 26.55 -3.02 -14.66
CA LYS A 544 27.46 -2.48 -13.64
C LYS A 544 26.94 -2.72 -12.22
N GLY A 545 25.65 -2.50 -11.99
CA GLY A 545 25.03 -2.71 -10.67
C GLY A 545 25.04 -4.19 -10.29
N GLU A 546 24.67 -5.04 -11.24
CA GLU A 546 24.69 -6.49 -11.10
C GLU A 546 26.10 -7.01 -10.74
N THR A 547 27.14 -6.64 -11.49
CA THR A 547 28.52 -7.05 -11.23
C THR A 547 28.95 -6.67 -9.80
N VAL A 548 28.64 -5.45 -9.35
CA VAL A 548 28.95 -5.00 -7.99
C VAL A 548 28.19 -5.84 -6.96
N ALA A 549 26.91 -6.14 -7.19
CA ALA A 549 26.10 -6.94 -6.28
C ALA A 549 26.61 -8.39 -6.17
N ARG A 550 26.85 -9.05 -7.31
CA ARG A 550 27.37 -10.43 -7.35
C ARG A 550 28.75 -10.52 -6.70
N LYS A 551 29.65 -9.56 -6.93
CA LYS A 551 30.95 -9.50 -6.25
C LYS A 551 30.82 -9.39 -4.72
N ARG A 552 29.91 -8.55 -4.22
CA ARG A 552 29.65 -8.44 -2.77
C ARG A 552 29.14 -9.77 -2.17
N LEU A 553 28.26 -10.48 -2.88
CA LEU A 553 27.75 -11.77 -2.43
C LEU A 553 28.84 -12.84 -2.43
N PHE A 554 29.71 -12.84 -3.45
CA PHE A 554 30.89 -13.70 -3.49
C PHE A 554 31.80 -13.47 -2.28
N GLU A 555 32.14 -12.21 -1.99
CA GLU A 555 32.98 -11.84 -0.85
C GLU A 555 32.35 -12.25 0.49
N GLN A 556 31.03 -12.08 0.65
CA GLN A 556 30.28 -12.54 1.82
C GLN A 556 30.35 -14.05 1.99
N LYS A 557 30.09 -14.81 0.91
CA LYS A 557 30.17 -16.29 0.92
C LYS A 557 31.57 -16.77 1.29
N LEU A 558 32.61 -16.16 0.72
CA LEU A 558 34.01 -16.49 1.02
C LEU A 558 34.34 -16.23 2.51
N ASN A 559 33.87 -15.13 3.08
CA ASN A 559 34.07 -14.80 4.49
C ASN A 559 33.33 -15.77 5.42
N SER A 560 32.09 -16.14 5.10
CA SER A 560 31.32 -17.13 5.86
C SER A 560 32.03 -18.49 5.90
N THR A 561 32.52 -18.98 4.76
CA THR A 561 33.27 -20.25 4.68
C THR A 561 34.56 -20.22 5.51
N ARG A 562 35.27 -19.08 5.54
CA ARG A 562 36.47 -18.90 6.38
C ARG A 562 36.16 -18.92 7.88
N SER A 563 35.06 -18.31 8.31
CA SER A 563 34.64 -18.28 9.72
C SER A 563 34.18 -19.65 10.24
N THR A 564 33.54 -20.47 9.40
CA THR A 564 33.17 -21.85 9.76
C THR A 564 34.39 -22.78 9.84
N ALA A 565 35.42 -22.56 9.02
CA ALA A 565 36.66 -23.34 9.10
C ALA A 565 37.47 -23.05 10.38
N SER A 566 37.39 -21.83 10.94
CA SER A 566 38.15 -21.44 12.14
C SER A 566 37.52 -21.88 13.48
N THR A 567 36.27 -22.33 13.50
CA THR A 567 35.52 -22.63 14.73
C THR A 567 35.42 -24.12 15.08
N THR A 568 36.08 -25.01 14.33
CA THR A 568 36.12 -26.44 14.64
C THR A 568 37.40 -26.78 15.43
N PRO A 569 37.35 -27.03 16.75
CA PRO A 569 38.54 -27.46 17.49
C PRO A 569 38.84 -28.90 17.09
N GLY A 570 40.01 -29.14 16.50
CA GLY A 570 40.43 -30.49 16.15
C GLY A 570 40.57 -31.35 17.41
N MET A 571 39.82 -32.45 17.47
CA MET A 571 40.11 -33.55 18.40
C MET A 571 41.48 -34.16 18.04
N PRO A 572 42.41 -34.33 18.99
CA PRO A 572 43.74 -34.84 18.69
C PRO A 572 43.65 -36.32 18.29
N GLY A 573 44.04 -36.64 17.05
CA GLY A 573 44.28 -38.02 16.60
C GLY A 573 43.41 -38.56 15.46
N GLN A 574 42.55 -37.78 14.83
CA GLN A 574 41.92 -38.17 13.56
C GLN A 574 42.52 -37.37 12.38
N PRO A 575 42.79 -38.02 11.22
CA PRO A 575 43.15 -37.28 10.02
C PRO A 575 41.99 -36.36 9.67
N GLN A 576 42.27 -35.05 9.55
CA GLN A 576 41.26 -34.10 9.11
C GLN A 576 40.70 -34.57 7.77
N PRO A 577 39.36 -34.58 7.57
CA PRO A 577 38.82 -34.73 6.24
C PRO A 577 39.34 -33.55 5.44
N VAL A 578 40.21 -33.83 4.46
CA VAL A 578 40.54 -32.88 3.41
C VAL A 578 39.25 -32.72 2.62
N LEU A 579 38.38 -31.80 3.06
CA LEU A 579 37.35 -31.25 2.20
C LEU A 579 38.09 -30.51 1.10
N GLN A 580 38.36 -31.24 0.01
CA GLN A 580 38.82 -30.67 -1.24
C GLN A 580 37.61 -30.01 -1.91
N GLU A 581 37.03 -28.99 -1.26
CA GLU A 581 36.21 -28.02 -1.96
C GLU A 581 37.18 -27.22 -2.82
N LEU A 582 37.11 -27.41 -4.14
CA LEU A 582 37.78 -26.52 -5.08
C LEU A 582 37.33 -25.08 -4.71
N PRO A 583 38.27 -24.14 -4.51
CA PRO A 583 37.89 -22.78 -4.18
C PRO A 583 37.10 -22.21 -5.36
N ILE A 584 35.80 -21.96 -5.15
CA ILE A 584 34.95 -21.26 -6.13
C ILE A 584 35.68 -19.97 -6.51
N THR A 585 36.03 -19.80 -7.78
CA THR A 585 36.75 -18.62 -8.23
C THR A 585 35.79 -17.45 -8.45
N GLU A 586 36.31 -16.21 -8.44
CA GLU A 586 35.50 -15.04 -8.82
C GLU A 586 34.97 -15.19 -10.26
N GLU A 587 35.73 -15.83 -11.15
CA GLU A 587 35.32 -16.13 -12.52
C GLU A 587 34.14 -17.13 -12.57
N ASP A 588 34.14 -18.17 -11.74
CA ASP A 588 33.02 -19.11 -11.63
C ASP A 588 31.75 -18.40 -11.13
N TYR A 589 31.89 -17.55 -10.11
CA TYR A 589 30.76 -16.80 -9.55
C TYR A 589 30.25 -15.67 -10.46
N MET A 590 31.10 -15.20 -11.39
CA MET A 590 30.75 -14.21 -12.40
C MET A 590 30.27 -14.84 -13.71
N SER A 591 30.37 -16.16 -13.87
CA SER A 591 29.92 -16.88 -15.07
C SER A 591 28.39 -16.84 -15.25
N GLU A 592 27.91 -17.28 -16.42
CA GLU A 592 26.47 -17.37 -16.69
C GLU A 592 25.80 -18.32 -15.68
N ASP A 593 24.71 -17.87 -15.06
CA ASP A 593 23.99 -18.66 -14.05
C ASP A 593 23.49 -19.98 -14.67
N ALA A 594 24.00 -21.10 -14.17
CA ALA A 594 23.64 -22.43 -14.66
C ALA A 594 22.22 -22.82 -14.19
N ILE A 595 21.46 -23.50 -15.06
CA ILE A 595 20.09 -23.94 -14.74
C ILE A 595 20.09 -24.87 -13.52
N GLU A 596 21.16 -25.64 -13.34
CA GLU A 596 21.37 -26.57 -12.23
C GLU A 596 21.46 -25.87 -10.86
N GLU A 597 21.71 -24.56 -10.82
CA GLU A 597 21.77 -23.76 -9.59
C GLU A 597 20.40 -23.21 -9.18
N ASP A 598 19.42 -23.18 -10.10
CA ASP A 598 18.07 -22.73 -9.81
C ASP A 598 17.24 -23.83 -9.12
N LYS A 599 16.31 -23.40 -8.24
CA LYS A 599 15.25 -24.28 -7.76
C LYS A 599 14.41 -24.73 -8.95
N ARG A 600 14.25 -26.05 -9.12
CA ARG A 600 13.52 -26.64 -10.26
C ARG A 600 12.13 -26.03 -10.46
N ASP A 601 11.39 -25.90 -9.37
CA ASP A 601 10.08 -25.24 -9.32
C ASP A 601 10.22 -23.91 -8.56
N LEU A 602 10.19 -22.79 -9.28
CA LEU A 602 10.39 -21.47 -8.69
C LEU A 602 9.19 -21.01 -7.84
N ASP A 603 9.45 -20.24 -6.79
CA ASP A 603 8.42 -19.65 -5.94
C ASP A 603 7.71 -18.47 -6.61
N TRP A 604 6.49 -18.13 -6.15
CA TRP A 604 5.72 -16.99 -6.69
C TRP A 604 6.51 -15.67 -6.68
N ALA A 605 7.17 -15.35 -5.56
CA ALA A 605 8.00 -14.15 -5.43
C ALA A 605 9.11 -14.12 -6.51
N THR A 606 9.77 -15.26 -6.75
CA THR A 606 10.84 -15.38 -7.73
C THR A 606 10.33 -15.21 -9.16
N VAL A 607 9.22 -15.87 -9.50
CA VAL A 607 8.60 -15.75 -10.82
C VAL A 607 8.15 -14.31 -11.10
N LEU A 608 7.55 -13.63 -10.12
CA LEU A 608 7.12 -12.23 -10.29
C LEU A 608 8.33 -11.29 -10.46
N LYS A 609 9.37 -11.39 -9.61
CA LYS A 609 10.60 -10.59 -9.76
C LYS A 609 11.20 -10.77 -11.16
N ARG A 610 11.47 -12.02 -11.57
CA ARG A 610 12.06 -12.32 -12.89
C ARG A 610 11.17 -11.87 -14.05
N THR A 611 9.85 -11.94 -13.89
CA THR A 611 8.88 -11.44 -14.88
C THR A 611 9.00 -9.92 -15.06
N PHE A 612 9.08 -9.16 -13.97
CA PHE A 612 9.23 -7.71 -14.06
C PHE A 612 10.59 -7.30 -14.64
N GLU A 613 11.65 -8.01 -14.26
CA GLU A 613 13.00 -7.81 -14.78
C GLU A 613 13.10 -8.07 -16.28
N ALA A 614 12.48 -9.15 -16.77
CA ALA A 614 12.43 -9.48 -18.19
C ALA A 614 11.77 -8.38 -19.05
N TYR A 615 10.81 -7.62 -18.51
CA TYR A 615 10.24 -6.46 -19.20
C TYR A 615 11.26 -5.35 -19.40
N ILE A 616 12.04 -5.01 -18.37
CA ILE A 616 13.09 -3.98 -18.47
C ILE A 616 14.23 -4.43 -19.39
N ARG A 617 14.56 -5.73 -19.40
CA ARG A 617 15.51 -6.31 -20.37
C ARG A 617 15.01 -6.26 -21.82
N GLY A 618 13.70 -6.05 -22.04
CA GLY A 618 13.11 -6.10 -23.37
C GLY A 618 12.99 -7.52 -23.92
N GLU A 619 12.85 -8.53 -23.04
CA GLU A 619 12.62 -9.94 -23.39
C GLU A 619 11.13 -10.26 -23.50
N ARG A 620 10.29 -9.46 -22.84
CA ARG A 620 8.83 -9.56 -22.89
C ARG A 620 8.18 -8.18 -22.83
N PRO A 621 6.93 -8.03 -23.29
CA PRO A 621 6.16 -6.83 -23.01
C PRO A 621 5.67 -6.82 -21.55
N ASN A 622 5.14 -5.67 -21.15
CA ASN A 622 4.44 -5.47 -19.89
C ASN A 622 3.10 -6.24 -19.84
N LEU A 623 2.34 -6.08 -18.76
CA LEU A 623 1.07 -6.80 -18.56
C LEU A 623 0.07 -6.63 -19.74
N TYR A 624 0.12 -5.50 -20.42
CA TYR A 624 -0.84 -5.09 -21.46
C TYR A 624 -0.26 -5.23 -22.88
N GLY A 625 0.86 -5.95 -23.05
CA GLY A 625 1.43 -6.22 -24.37
C GLY A 625 2.31 -5.10 -24.93
N GLU A 626 2.69 -4.11 -24.12
CA GLU A 626 3.54 -3.00 -24.55
C GLU A 626 5.02 -3.24 -24.24
N TRP A 627 5.89 -3.01 -25.21
CA TRP A 627 7.33 -3.16 -25.05
C TRP A 627 7.98 -1.87 -24.57
N ILE A 628 8.94 -1.96 -23.65
CA ILE A 628 9.75 -0.80 -23.29
C ILE A 628 10.58 -0.37 -24.51
N THR A 629 10.55 0.93 -24.83
CA THR A 629 11.46 1.55 -25.78
C THR A 629 12.49 2.35 -24.99
N TRP A 630 13.78 2.14 -25.29
CA TRP A 630 14.89 2.75 -24.58
C TRP A 630 15.34 4.08 -25.15
#